data_AF-A0ABD1XMP7-F1
#
_entry.id   AF-A0ABD1XMP7-F1
#
_cell.length_a   1.000
_cell.length_b   1.000
_cell.length_c   1.000
_cell.angle_alpha   90.00
_cell.angle_beta   90.00
_cell.angle_gamma   90.00
#
_symmetry.space_group_name_H-M   'P 1'
#
loop_
_entity.id
_entity.type
_entity.pdbx_description
1 polymer ?
#
loop_
_entity_poly.entity_id
_entity_poly.type
_entity_poly.pdbx_seq_one_letter_code
_entity_poly.pdbx_strand_id
1 'polypeptide(L)'
;MAVLRDEKNKEITDEKGILDLVHNYYASLYKQPTVTIEEKSDQARALTLIDSFVSGEDNARLMEVPDAEEIRTTVHELPLDKSPGEDGLPVEVLRELWEEIGFHCLEFVQEAWRKKRIGKSNTGAIIKLIPKNEKKDELKNWRPISLLNLAYKLVGRILAKRMKNIISRLVDEEQTGFVHGRSITDNIISLGLCQDLAVAQREPVLFCKLDFVKASD
;
A
#
# COMPACT_ATOMS: atom_id res chain seq x y z
N MET A 1 1.18 28.94 -14.80
CA MET A 1 0.31 28.58 -13.66
C MET A 1 -0.33 27.24 -13.97
N ALA A 2 -0.51 26.37 -12.97
CA ALA A 2 -1.26 25.12 -13.17
C ALA A 2 -2.74 25.46 -13.38
N VAL A 3 -3.38 24.79 -14.34
CA VAL A 3 -4.83 24.92 -14.59
C VAL A 3 -5.44 23.55 -14.32
N LEU A 4 -6.39 23.49 -13.40
CA LEU A 4 -7.20 22.30 -13.15
C LEU A 4 -8.65 22.59 -13.51
N ARG A 5 -9.37 21.57 -13.96
CA ARG A 5 -10.79 21.60 -14.26
C ARG A 5 -11.54 20.84 -13.17
N ASP A 6 -12.64 21.42 -12.71
CA ASP A 6 -13.57 20.73 -11.82
C ASP A 6 -14.49 19.76 -12.59
N GLU A 7 -15.36 19.05 -11.88
CA GLU A 7 -16.32 18.11 -12.47
C GLU A 7 -17.33 18.76 -13.44
N LYS A 8 -17.50 20.09 -13.36
CA LYS A 8 -18.36 20.90 -14.24
C LYS A 8 -17.57 21.51 -15.40
N ASN A 9 -16.33 21.08 -15.61
CA ASN A 9 -15.41 21.55 -16.63
C ASN A 9 -15.02 23.03 -16.48
N LYS A 10 -15.17 23.61 -15.29
CA LYS A 10 -14.75 24.97 -14.96
C LYS A 10 -13.26 24.98 -14.64
N GLU A 11 -12.53 25.89 -15.26
CA GLU A 11 -11.10 26.08 -15.00
C GLU A 11 -10.88 26.81 -13.67
N ILE A 12 -9.95 26.27 -12.88
CA ILE A 12 -9.45 26.81 -11.63
C ILE A 12 -7.96 27.04 -11.79
N THR A 13 -7.55 28.28 -11.54
CA THR A 13 -6.18 28.74 -11.74
C THR A 13 -5.58 29.38 -10.50
N ASP A 14 -6.41 29.73 -9.51
CA ASP A 14 -5.96 30.28 -8.24
C ASP A 14 -5.51 29.17 -7.29
N GLU A 15 -4.48 29.45 -6.50
CA GLU A 15 -3.84 28.46 -5.62
C GLU A 15 -4.82 27.89 -4.58
N LYS A 16 -5.64 28.75 -3.98
CA LYS A 16 -6.64 28.34 -2.98
C LYS A 16 -7.68 27.41 -3.60
N GLY A 17 -8.24 27.77 -4.75
CA GLY A 17 -9.20 26.96 -5.48
C GLY A 17 -8.63 25.62 -5.91
N ILE A 18 -7.35 25.58 -6.32
CA ILE A 18 -6.65 24.32 -6.64
C ILE A 18 -6.55 23.44 -5.40
N LEU A 19 -6.13 23.99 -4.25
CA LEU A 19 -6.02 23.24 -3.00
C LEU A 19 -7.38 22.71 -2.52
N ASP A 20 -8.42 23.54 -2.57
CA ASP A 20 -9.79 23.15 -2.20
C ASP A 20 -10.31 22.04 -3.12
N LEU A 21 -10.07 22.14 -4.43
CA LEU A 21 -10.44 21.12 -5.41
C LEU A 21 -9.73 19.79 -5.14
N VAL A 22 -8.42 19.83 -4.91
CA VAL A 22 -7.61 18.65 -4.57
C VAL A 22 -8.10 18.00 -3.28
N HIS A 23 -8.27 18.81 -2.23
CA HIS A 23 -8.72 18.32 -0.93
C HIS A 23 -10.09 17.64 -1.05
N ASN A 24 -11.07 18.29 -1.67
CA ASN A 24 -12.42 17.75 -1.79
C ASN A 24 -12.45 16.47 -2.64
N TYR A 25 -11.69 16.44 -3.74
CA TYR A 25 -11.60 15.26 -4.60
C TYR A 25 -11.06 14.04 -3.84
N TYR A 26 -9.91 14.18 -3.16
CA TYR A 26 -9.30 13.07 -2.44
C TYR A 26 -10.02 12.75 -1.12
N ALA A 27 -10.58 13.73 -0.42
CA ALA A 27 -11.41 13.49 0.75
C ALA A 27 -12.66 12.69 0.40
N SER A 28 -13.27 12.96 -0.77
CA SER A 28 -14.37 12.15 -1.27
C SER A 28 -13.92 10.75 -1.70
N LEU A 29 -12.75 10.64 -2.32
CA LEU A 29 -12.20 9.38 -2.80
C LEU A 29 -11.87 8.41 -1.65
N TYR A 30 -11.20 8.91 -0.61
CA TYR A 30 -10.78 8.12 0.55
C TYR A 30 -11.90 7.94 1.59
N LYS A 31 -13.10 8.45 1.31
CA LYS A 31 -14.25 8.30 2.20
C LYS A 31 -14.65 6.83 2.22
N GLN A 32 -14.56 6.21 3.40
CA GLN A 32 -15.03 4.84 3.56
C GLN A 32 -16.51 4.73 3.17
N PRO A 33 -16.87 3.80 2.27
CA PRO A 33 -18.26 3.59 1.92
C PRO A 33 -19.05 3.10 3.14
N THR A 34 -20.28 3.56 3.28
CA THR A 34 -21.18 3.07 4.31
C THR A 34 -21.63 1.67 3.92
N VAL A 35 -21.11 0.66 4.63
CA VAL A 35 -21.49 -0.75 4.42
C VAL A 35 -22.80 -1.03 5.16
N THR A 36 -23.80 -1.56 4.44
CA THR A 36 -25.09 -1.95 5.01
C THR A 36 -24.94 -3.16 5.94
N ILE A 37 -25.98 -3.46 6.73
CA ILE A 37 -25.98 -4.65 7.60
C ILE A 37 -25.91 -5.94 6.77
N GLU A 38 -26.60 -5.96 5.63
CA GLU A 38 -26.63 -7.08 4.68
C GLU A 38 -25.24 -7.31 4.08
N GLU A 39 -24.58 -6.25 3.60
CA GLU A 39 -23.23 -6.35 3.05
C GLU A 39 -22.20 -6.81 4.10
N LYS A 40 -22.32 -6.37 5.36
CA LYS A 40 -21.48 -6.88 6.46
C LYS A 40 -21.72 -8.37 6.71
N SER A 41 -22.98 -8.81 6.63
CA SER A 41 -23.33 -10.22 6.78
C SER A 41 -22.77 -11.06 5.64
N ASP A 42 -22.87 -10.58 4.40
CA ASP A 42 -22.29 -11.24 3.23
C ASP A 42 -20.76 -11.29 3.29
N GLN A 43 -20.10 -10.21 3.73
CA GLN A 43 -18.64 -10.22 3.96
C GLN A 43 -18.25 -11.26 5.02
N ALA A 44 -18.97 -11.30 6.15
CA ALA A 44 -18.71 -12.29 7.19
C ALA A 44 -18.89 -13.72 6.66
N ARG A 45 -19.95 -13.97 5.87
CA ARG A 45 -20.19 -15.26 5.23
C ARG A 45 -19.10 -15.60 4.22
N ALA A 46 -18.66 -14.66 3.40
CA ALA A 46 -17.56 -14.87 2.47
C ALA A 46 -16.26 -15.26 3.19
N LEU A 47 -15.96 -14.63 4.33
CA LEU A 47 -14.80 -14.99 5.15
C LEU A 47 -14.90 -16.41 5.73
N THR A 48 -16.10 -16.94 5.98
CA THR A 48 -16.27 -18.34 6.40
C THR A 48 -15.97 -19.36 5.30
N LEU A 49 -15.92 -18.93 4.04
CA LEU A 49 -15.55 -19.79 2.89
C LEU A 49 -14.04 -19.83 2.66
N ILE A 50 -13.27 -19.00 3.36
CA ILE A 50 -11.82 -18.93 3.21
C ILE A 50 -11.19 -19.86 4.24
N ASP A 51 -10.42 -20.83 3.76
CA ASP A 51 -9.67 -21.73 4.64
C ASP A 51 -8.62 -20.96 5.46
N SER A 52 -8.41 -21.40 6.70
CA SER A 52 -7.39 -20.82 7.56
C SER A 52 -6.02 -21.42 7.26
N PHE A 53 -5.19 -20.67 6.55
CA PHE A 53 -3.80 -21.08 6.21
C PHE A 53 -2.75 -20.61 7.23
N VAL A 54 -3.13 -19.73 8.16
CA VAL A 54 -2.23 -19.19 9.20
C VAL A 54 -2.23 -20.14 10.40
N SER A 55 -1.07 -20.74 10.70
CA SER A 55 -0.93 -21.62 11.86
C SER A 55 -0.87 -20.82 13.17
N GLY A 56 -1.05 -21.49 14.31
CA GLY A 56 -0.86 -20.87 15.62
C GLY A 56 0.54 -20.31 15.82
N GLU A 57 1.56 -20.98 15.27
CA GLU A 57 2.95 -20.53 15.29
C GLU A 57 3.16 -19.28 14.42
N ASP A 58 2.61 -19.27 13.21
CA ASP A 58 2.63 -18.09 12.33
C ASP A 58 2.03 -16.88 13.04
N ASN A 59 0.86 -17.06 13.65
CA ASN A 59 0.16 -15.99 14.35
C ASN A 59 0.95 -15.50 15.56
N ALA A 60 1.55 -16.41 16.35
CA ALA A 60 2.41 -16.03 17.47
C ALA A 60 3.62 -15.19 17.00
N ARG A 61 4.28 -15.62 15.92
CA ARG A 61 5.44 -14.92 15.34
C ARG A 61 5.07 -13.56 14.75
N LEU A 62 3.92 -13.44 14.07
CA LEU A 62 3.43 -12.16 13.55
C LEU A 62 3.15 -11.15 14.67
N MET A 63 2.59 -11.62 15.78
CA MET A 63 2.16 -10.79 16.91
C MET A 63 3.27 -10.49 17.93
N GLU A 64 4.39 -11.20 17.87
CA GLU A 64 5.54 -11.03 18.76
C GLU A 64 6.07 -9.58 18.70
N VAL A 65 6.47 -9.02 19.85
CA VAL A 65 7.06 -7.67 19.88
C VAL A 65 8.45 -7.73 19.19
N PRO A 66 8.74 -6.89 18.19
CA PRO A 66 10.04 -6.87 17.53
C PRO A 66 11.17 -6.61 18.51
N ASP A 67 12.22 -7.42 18.41
CA ASP A 67 13.44 -7.23 19.21
C ASP A 67 14.34 -6.12 18.62
N ALA A 68 15.39 -5.77 19.36
CA ALA A 68 16.28 -4.68 18.96
C ALA A 68 17.01 -4.97 17.63
N GLU A 69 17.33 -6.23 17.37
CA GLU A 69 18.08 -6.64 16.19
C GLU A 69 17.19 -6.60 14.92
N GLU A 70 15.94 -7.07 15.03
CA GLU A 70 14.96 -6.97 13.97
C GLU A 70 14.70 -5.52 13.59
N ILE A 71 14.54 -4.63 14.58
CA ILE A 71 14.31 -3.21 14.34
C ILE A 71 15.55 -2.57 13.69
N ARG A 72 16.74 -2.78 14.26
CA ARG A 72 18.01 -2.26 13.72
C ARG A 72 18.23 -2.71 12.28
N THR A 73 18.11 -4.01 12.02
CA THR A 73 18.23 -4.59 10.67
C THR A 73 17.23 -3.95 9.73
N THR A 74 15.98 -3.76 10.17
CA THR A 74 14.95 -3.14 9.31
C THR A 74 15.28 -1.69 8.97
N VAL A 75 15.84 -0.92 9.91
CA VAL A 75 16.35 0.44 9.63
C VAL A 75 17.43 0.42 8.56
N HIS A 76 18.35 -0.57 8.58
CA HIS A 76 19.40 -0.75 7.57
C HIS A 76 18.92 -1.33 6.23
N GLU A 77 17.71 -1.87 6.17
CA GLU A 77 17.08 -2.32 4.91
C GLU A 77 16.24 -1.24 4.23
N LEU A 78 15.79 -0.22 4.96
CA LEU A 78 15.00 0.86 4.39
C LEU A 78 15.76 1.56 3.24
N PRO A 79 15.07 1.97 2.16
CA PRO A 79 15.76 2.61 1.05
C PRO A 79 16.25 4.02 1.44
N LEU A 80 17.49 4.33 1.03
CA LEU A 80 18.08 5.66 1.15
C LEU A 80 17.55 6.60 0.06
N ASP A 81 17.85 7.89 0.22
CA ASP A 81 17.51 8.98 -0.71
C ASP A 81 15.99 9.03 -1.00
N LYS A 82 15.20 8.95 0.08
CA LYS A 82 13.74 9.07 0.03
C LYS A 82 13.29 10.34 0.73
N SER A 83 12.27 10.97 0.13
CA SER A 83 11.67 12.16 0.74
C SER A 83 11.04 11.82 2.11
N PRO A 84 11.30 12.65 3.13
CA PRO A 84 10.70 12.49 4.46
C PRO A 84 9.21 12.83 4.43
N GLY A 85 8.52 12.48 5.52
CA GLY A 85 7.13 12.89 5.73
C GLY A 85 7.05 14.30 6.32
N GLU A 86 5.98 14.54 7.08
CA GLU A 86 5.79 15.79 7.83
C GLU A 86 6.83 15.97 8.95
N ASP A 87 7.43 14.87 9.41
CA ASP A 87 8.50 14.87 10.41
C ASP A 87 9.83 15.45 9.90
N GLY A 88 10.02 15.53 8.57
CA GLY A 88 11.28 15.98 7.98
C GLY A 88 12.45 15.02 8.22
N LEU A 89 12.21 13.81 8.73
CA LEU A 89 13.26 12.86 9.11
C LEU A 89 13.54 11.84 7.99
N PRO A 90 14.69 11.93 7.31
CA PRO A 90 15.13 10.90 6.39
C PRO A 90 15.69 9.70 7.18
N VAL A 91 15.79 8.53 6.54
CA VAL A 91 16.24 7.30 7.22
C VAL A 91 17.72 7.36 7.61
N GLU A 92 18.50 8.12 6.86
CA GLU A 92 19.92 8.38 7.04
C GLU A 92 20.21 8.91 8.45
N VAL A 93 19.38 9.82 8.96
CA VAL A 93 19.51 10.36 10.32
C VAL A 93 19.45 9.25 11.36
N LEU A 94 18.51 8.30 11.20
CA LEU A 94 18.37 7.19 12.14
C LEU A 94 19.51 6.17 12.03
N ARG A 95 20.11 6.01 10.84
CA ARG A 95 21.26 5.12 10.64
C ARG A 95 22.55 5.71 11.19
N GLU A 96 22.81 6.98 10.90
CA GLU A 96 24.03 7.66 11.30
C GLU A 96 24.06 7.93 12.79
N LEU A 97 22.91 8.26 13.39
CA LEU A 97 22.77 8.56 14.81
C LEU A 97 22.16 7.39 15.60
N TRP A 98 22.31 6.15 15.12
CA TRP A 98 21.67 4.99 15.74
C TRP A 98 22.09 4.82 17.21
N GLU A 99 23.35 5.08 17.53
CA GLU A 99 23.87 4.91 18.89
C GLU A 99 23.27 5.96 19.86
N GLU A 100 22.89 7.14 19.35
CA GLU A 100 22.30 8.23 20.14
C GLU A 100 20.77 8.15 20.24
N ILE A 101 20.08 7.85 19.12
CA ILE A 101 18.60 7.91 19.05
C ILE A 101 17.94 6.56 18.79
N GLY A 102 18.70 5.50 18.55
CA GLY A 102 18.18 4.16 18.27
C GLY A 102 17.31 3.63 19.41
N PHE A 103 17.68 3.91 20.67
CA PHE A 103 16.88 3.51 21.83
C PHE A 103 15.44 4.05 21.77
N HIS A 104 15.23 5.31 21.39
CA HIS A 104 13.88 5.88 21.26
C HIS A 104 13.10 5.25 20.11
N CYS A 105 13.78 4.88 19.03
CA CYS A 105 13.19 4.13 17.93
C CYS A 105 12.69 2.75 18.40
N LEU A 106 13.51 2.05 19.19
CA LEU A 106 13.14 0.76 19.79
C LEU A 106 11.91 0.89 20.69
N GLU A 107 11.92 1.84 21.62
CA GLU A 107 10.79 2.10 22.52
C GLU A 107 9.51 2.38 21.74
N PHE A 108 9.59 3.25 20.73
CA PHE A 108 8.46 3.61 19.88
C PHE A 108 7.86 2.38 19.17
N VAL A 109 8.70 1.58 18.50
CA VAL A 109 8.23 0.41 17.74
C VAL A 109 7.61 -0.61 18.69
N GLN A 110 8.28 -0.92 19.80
CA GLN A 110 7.77 -1.90 20.76
C GLN A 110 6.48 -1.44 21.43
N GLU A 111 6.37 -0.16 21.75
CA GLU A 111 5.13 0.41 22.26
C GLU A 111 4.00 0.31 21.22
N ALA A 112 4.29 0.61 19.95
CA ALA A 112 3.31 0.52 18.88
C ALA A 112 2.75 -0.90 18.72
N TRP A 113 3.61 -1.93 18.87
CA TRP A 113 3.19 -3.33 18.89
C TRP A 113 2.33 -3.67 20.11
N ARG A 114 2.80 -3.33 21.32
CA ARG A 114 2.08 -3.63 22.58
C ARG A 114 0.71 -2.97 22.63
N LYS A 115 0.62 -1.71 22.17
CA LYS A 115 -0.64 -0.95 22.15
C LYS A 115 -1.47 -1.17 20.89
N LYS A 116 -0.95 -1.93 19.91
CA LYS A 116 -1.56 -2.16 18.59
C LYS A 116 -1.98 -0.86 17.88
N ARG A 117 -1.20 0.20 18.06
CA ARG A 117 -1.48 1.53 17.50
C ARG A 117 -0.23 2.37 17.37
N ILE A 118 -0.18 3.17 16.32
CA ILE A 118 0.82 4.23 16.15
C ILE A 118 0.27 5.55 16.70
N GLY A 119 1.13 6.36 17.33
CA GLY A 119 0.73 7.69 17.80
C GLY A 119 0.29 8.60 16.64
N LYS A 120 -0.76 9.41 16.83
CA LYS A 120 -1.36 10.24 15.77
C LYS A 120 -0.36 11.17 15.06
N SER A 121 0.63 11.68 15.79
CA SER A 121 1.70 12.52 15.21
C SER A 121 2.57 11.79 14.17
N ASN A 122 2.56 10.45 14.18
CA ASN A 122 3.35 9.62 13.27
C ASN A 122 2.51 9.03 12.12
N THR A 123 1.19 9.29 12.10
CA THR A 123 0.29 8.80 11.04
C THR A 123 -0.02 9.87 9.99
N GLY A 124 0.54 11.07 10.13
CA GLY A 124 0.46 12.14 9.13
C GLY A 124 1.20 11.79 7.84
N ALA A 125 0.80 12.42 6.74
CA ALA A 125 1.39 12.19 5.43
C ALA A 125 1.22 13.41 4.53
N ILE A 126 2.31 13.82 3.87
CA ILE A 126 2.25 14.84 2.83
C ILE A 126 1.81 14.18 1.53
N ILE A 127 0.68 14.60 0.96
CA ILE A 127 0.21 14.12 -0.34
C ILE A 127 0.82 14.98 -1.45
N LYS A 128 1.64 14.37 -2.30
CA LYS A 128 2.20 15.00 -3.51
C LYS A 128 1.55 14.43 -4.76
N LEU A 129 1.09 15.31 -5.65
CA LEU A 129 0.46 14.89 -6.91
C LEU A 129 1.49 14.78 -8.03
N ILE A 130 1.51 13.63 -8.70
CA ILE A 130 2.36 13.38 -9.89
C ILE A 130 1.46 13.12 -11.10
N PRO A 131 1.66 13.81 -12.23
CA PRO A 131 0.83 13.60 -13.42
C PRO A 131 1.05 12.21 -14.03
N LYS A 132 -0.03 11.53 -14.42
CA LYS A 132 0.00 10.23 -15.10
C LYS A 132 0.50 10.34 -16.54
N ASN A 133 0.16 11.44 -17.20
CA ASN A 133 0.41 11.73 -18.59
C ASN A 133 0.46 13.26 -18.81
N GLU A 134 0.55 13.70 -20.06
CA GLU A 134 0.61 15.13 -20.39
C GLU A 134 -0.71 15.89 -20.15
N LYS A 135 -1.84 15.18 -20.03
CA LYS A 135 -3.16 15.76 -19.76
C LYS A 135 -3.31 16.08 -18.27
N LYS A 136 -2.84 17.27 -17.90
CA LYS A 136 -2.73 17.73 -16.51
C LYS A 136 -3.95 18.52 -16.00
N ASP A 137 -4.95 18.71 -16.85
CA ASP A 137 -6.11 19.54 -16.59
C ASP A 137 -7.16 18.89 -15.70
N GLU A 138 -7.15 17.56 -15.51
CA GLU A 138 -8.11 16.87 -14.64
C GLU A 138 -7.44 16.08 -13.51
N LEU A 139 -7.98 16.14 -12.28
CA LEU A 139 -7.42 15.45 -11.10
C LEU A 139 -7.34 13.92 -11.23
N LYS A 140 -8.23 13.29 -12.02
CA LYS A 140 -8.17 11.85 -12.30
C LYS A 140 -6.87 11.41 -13.02
N ASN A 141 -6.23 12.35 -13.71
CA ASN A 141 -4.96 12.17 -14.41
C ASN A 141 -3.75 12.41 -13.52
N TRP A 142 -3.94 12.62 -12.21
CA TRP A 142 -2.86 12.73 -11.23
C TRP A 142 -2.84 11.49 -10.33
N ARG A 143 -1.65 11.10 -9.88
CA ARG A 143 -1.42 10.06 -8.87
C ARG A 143 -1.08 10.75 -7.55
N PRO A 144 -1.81 10.47 -6.45
CA PRO A 144 -1.36 10.87 -5.13
C PRO A 144 -0.18 10.00 -4.71
N ILE A 145 0.86 10.62 -4.16
CA ILE A 145 1.95 9.93 -3.48
C ILE A 145 2.00 10.44 -2.05
N SER A 146 1.76 9.54 -1.10
CA SER A 146 1.83 9.84 0.33
C SER A 146 3.26 9.72 0.83
N LEU A 147 3.84 10.84 1.25
CA LEU A 147 5.13 10.89 1.94
C LEU A 147 4.89 10.64 3.43
N LEU A 148 5.10 9.39 3.84
CA LEU A 148 4.87 8.92 5.20
C LEU A 148 6.05 9.26 6.12
N ASN A 149 5.75 9.48 7.41
CA ASN A 149 6.76 9.67 8.45
C ASN A 149 7.64 8.42 8.61
N LEU A 150 8.89 8.62 9.04
CA LEU A 150 9.89 7.55 9.16
C LEU A 150 9.42 6.43 10.09
N ALA A 151 8.86 6.81 11.23
CA ALA A 151 8.28 5.91 12.22
C ALA A 151 7.20 4.98 11.62
N TYR A 152 6.31 5.54 10.78
CA TYR A 152 5.27 4.75 10.10
C TYR A 152 5.88 3.79 9.09
N LYS A 153 6.82 4.27 8.27
CA LYS A 153 7.55 3.45 7.27
C LYS A 153 8.25 2.27 7.94
N LEU A 154 8.87 2.49 9.10
CA LEU A 154 9.56 1.45 9.86
C LEU A 154 8.60 0.36 10.35
N VAL A 155 7.50 0.75 11.01
CA VAL A 155 6.48 -0.21 11.48
C VAL A 155 5.91 -1.00 10.30
N GLY A 156 5.52 -0.31 9.22
CA GLY A 156 5.00 -0.95 8.01
C GLY A 156 6.01 -1.91 7.37
N ARG A 157 7.30 -1.57 7.39
CA ARG A 157 8.36 -2.43 6.84
C ARG A 157 8.55 -3.72 7.65
N ILE A 158 8.54 -3.64 8.98
CA ILE A 158 8.61 -4.83 9.84
C ILE A 158 7.41 -5.75 9.58
N LEU A 159 6.19 -5.19 9.53
CA LEU A 159 4.97 -5.95 9.22
C LEU A 159 5.08 -6.62 7.84
N ALA A 160 5.48 -5.89 6.81
CA ALA A 160 5.66 -6.44 5.47
C ALA A 160 6.71 -7.57 5.43
N LYS A 161 7.82 -7.41 6.15
CA LYS A 161 8.88 -8.43 6.22
C LYS A 161 8.39 -9.73 6.86
N ARG A 162 7.61 -9.62 7.94
CA ARG A 162 7.02 -10.81 8.59
C ARG A 162 5.94 -11.47 7.72
N MET A 163 5.06 -10.67 7.10
CA MET A 163 4.02 -11.16 6.19
C MET A 163 4.61 -11.86 4.96
N LYS A 164 5.76 -11.39 4.46
CA LYS A 164 6.47 -11.99 3.32
C LYS A 164 6.70 -13.50 3.48
N ASN A 165 6.91 -13.98 4.70
CA ASN A 165 7.22 -15.38 4.98
C ASN A 165 6.00 -16.31 4.86
N ILE A 166 4.79 -15.75 4.86
CA ILE A 166 3.56 -16.53 4.85
C ILE A 166 2.68 -16.22 3.63
N ILE A 167 2.84 -15.07 2.99
CA ILE A 167 1.94 -14.59 1.94
C ILE A 167 1.78 -15.60 0.79
N SER A 168 2.83 -16.33 0.42
CA SER A 168 2.78 -17.35 -0.65
C SER A 168 1.86 -18.53 -0.34
N ARG A 169 1.54 -18.78 0.93
CA ARG A 169 0.54 -19.78 1.37
C ARG A 169 -0.87 -19.18 1.47
N LEU A 170 -1.00 -17.86 1.49
CA LEU A 170 -2.27 -17.16 1.65
C LEU A 170 -2.92 -16.76 0.32
N VAL A 171 -2.13 -16.68 -0.75
CA VAL A 171 -2.61 -16.31 -2.09
C VAL A 171 -2.36 -17.44 -3.07
N ASP A 172 -3.29 -17.59 -4.00
CA ASP A 172 -3.25 -18.57 -5.09
C ASP A 172 -1.95 -18.45 -5.90
N GLU A 173 -1.48 -19.55 -6.49
CA GLU A 173 -0.27 -19.58 -7.33
C GLU A 173 -0.36 -18.63 -8.54
N GLU A 174 -1.57 -18.39 -9.04
CA GLU A 174 -1.85 -17.45 -10.14
C GLU A 174 -1.66 -15.97 -9.74
N GLN A 175 -1.62 -15.67 -8.42
CA GLN A 175 -1.28 -14.33 -7.92
C GLN A 175 0.24 -14.12 -7.99
N THR A 176 0.72 -13.61 -9.12
CA THR A 176 2.16 -13.37 -9.34
C THR A 176 2.62 -11.98 -8.94
N GLY A 177 1.71 -11.03 -8.78
CA GLY A 177 2.02 -9.66 -8.35
C GLY A 177 2.42 -9.60 -6.87
N PHE A 178 3.54 -8.93 -6.58
CA PHE A 178 4.00 -8.61 -5.23
C PHE A 178 4.29 -9.81 -4.29
N VAL A 179 4.40 -11.02 -4.84
CA VAL A 179 4.80 -12.23 -4.10
C VAL A 179 6.25 -12.56 -4.41
N HIS A 180 7.06 -12.79 -3.37
CA HIS A 180 8.47 -13.10 -3.55
C HIS A 180 8.67 -14.41 -4.33
N GLY A 181 9.52 -14.38 -5.35
CA GLY A 181 9.81 -15.54 -6.19
C GLY A 181 8.82 -15.77 -7.34
N ARG A 182 7.77 -14.94 -7.47
CA ARG A 182 6.84 -14.98 -8.61
C ARG A 182 7.09 -13.80 -9.55
N SER A 183 6.85 -14.00 -10.85
CA SER A 183 7.04 -12.97 -11.87
C SER A 183 5.76 -12.70 -12.66
N ILE A 184 5.54 -11.43 -13.02
CA ILE A 184 4.47 -11.07 -13.95
C ILE A 184 4.64 -11.75 -15.32
N THR A 185 5.87 -12.12 -15.67
CA THR A 185 6.16 -12.87 -16.89
C THR A 185 5.45 -14.22 -16.91
N ASP A 186 5.28 -14.86 -15.75
CA ASP A 186 4.60 -16.15 -15.63
C ASP A 186 3.14 -16.02 -16.11
N ASN A 187 2.45 -14.94 -15.74
CA ASN A 187 1.08 -14.67 -16.23
C ASN A 187 1.02 -14.46 -17.75
N ILE A 188 2.03 -13.80 -18.33
CA ILE A 188 2.08 -13.58 -19.78
C ILE A 188 2.27 -14.90 -20.51
N ILE A 189 3.15 -15.77 -20.02
CA ILE A 189 3.41 -17.09 -20.58
C ILE A 189 2.17 -17.97 -20.45
N SER A 190 1.55 -18.05 -19.27
CA SER A 190 0.33 -18.82 -19.04
C SER A 190 -0.80 -18.39 -19.97
N LEU A 191 -1.00 -17.08 -20.16
CA LEU A 191 -2.00 -16.56 -21.09
C LEU A 191 -1.70 -16.99 -22.54
N GLY A 192 -0.44 -16.92 -22.97
CA GLY A 192 -0.02 -17.36 -24.29
C GLY A 192 -0.26 -18.86 -24.51
N LEU A 193 0.07 -19.70 -23.53
CA LEU A 193 -0.18 -21.15 -23.58
C LEU A 193 -1.67 -21.47 -23.65
N CYS A 194 -2.52 -20.78 -22.88
CA CYS A 194 -3.96 -20.93 -22.97
C CYS A 194 -4.49 -20.56 -24.37
N GLN A 195 -3.95 -19.51 -24.99
CA GLN A 195 -4.29 -19.13 -26.35
C GLN A 195 -3.88 -20.19 -27.37
N ASP A 196 -2.64 -20.70 -27.29
CA ASP A 196 -2.14 -21.72 -28.20
C ASP A 196 -2.93 -23.03 -28.08
N LEU A 197 -3.30 -23.42 -26.85
CA LEU A 197 -4.11 -24.60 -26.59
C LEU A 197 -5.52 -24.46 -27.19
N ALA A 198 -6.16 -23.30 -27.01
CA ALA A 198 -7.47 -23.02 -27.58
C ALA A 198 -7.46 -23.12 -29.11
N VAL A 199 -6.41 -22.61 -29.76
CA VAL A 199 -6.22 -22.71 -31.21
C VAL A 199 -6.03 -24.17 -31.64
N ALA A 200 -5.20 -24.93 -30.92
CA ALA A 200 -4.92 -26.33 -31.23
C ALA A 200 -6.18 -27.21 -31.10
N GLN A 201 -7.00 -26.96 -30.08
CA GLN A 201 -8.23 -27.72 -29.81
C GLN A 201 -9.45 -27.19 -30.56
N ARG A 202 -9.34 -26.03 -31.22
CA ARG A 202 -10.45 -25.32 -31.88
C ARG A 202 -11.59 -24.99 -30.92
N GLU A 203 -11.26 -24.74 -29.66
CA GLU A 203 -12.22 -24.35 -28.65
C GLU A 203 -12.39 -22.83 -28.63
N PRO A 204 -13.63 -22.33 -28.60
CA PRO A 204 -13.87 -20.91 -28.42
C PRO A 204 -13.54 -20.50 -26.98
N VAL A 205 -12.59 -19.58 -26.82
CA VAL A 205 -12.18 -19.02 -25.51
C VAL A 205 -12.44 -17.52 -25.48
N LEU A 206 -12.87 -17.02 -24.31
CA LEU A 206 -13.07 -15.60 -24.02
C LEU A 206 -12.07 -15.17 -22.95
N PHE A 207 -11.27 -14.14 -23.24
CA PHE A 207 -10.42 -13.49 -22.24
C PHE A 207 -11.12 -12.27 -21.65
N CYS A 208 -11.32 -12.27 -20.34
CA CYS A 208 -11.89 -11.14 -19.61
C CYS A 208 -10.77 -10.35 -18.92
N LYS A 209 -10.58 -9.08 -19.30
CA LYS A 209 -9.65 -8.18 -18.62
C LYS A 209 -10.41 -7.31 -17.63
N LEU A 210 -10.17 -7.55 -16.35
CA LEU A 210 -10.72 -6.74 -15.25
C LEU A 210 -9.65 -5.78 -14.74
N ASP A 211 -10.05 -4.58 -14.36
CA ASP A 211 -9.17 -3.59 -13.74
C ASP A 211 -9.94 -2.86 -12.62
N PHE A 212 -9.23 -2.55 -11.55
CA PHE A 212 -9.78 -1.80 -10.42
C PHE A 212 -9.49 -0.33 -10.60
N VAL A 213 -10.53 0.50 -10.54
CA VAL A 213 -10.35 1.95 -10.49
C VAL A 213 -9.66 2.28 -9.17
N LYS A 214 -8.42 2.76 -9.25
CA LYS A 214 -7.67 3.30 -8.12
C LYS A 214 -7.41 2.30 -6.99
N ALA A 215 -6.92 1.11 -7.34
CA ALA A 215 -6.64 0.01 -6.41
C ALA A 215 -5.69 0.31 -5.22
N SER A 216 -5.01 1.46 -5.23
CA SER A 216 -4.04 1.86 -4.21
C SER A 216 -4.42 3.16 -3.51
N ASP A 217 -5.55 3.77 -3.90
CA ASP A 217 -6.10 4.96 -3.27
C ASP A 217 -7.12 4.52 -2.20
#